data_AF-A0A1B7VGC9-F1
#
_entry.id   AF-A0A1B7VGC9-F1
#
_cell.length_a   1.000
_cell.length_b   1.000
_cell.length_c   1.000
_cell.angle_alpha   90.00
_cell.angle_beta   90.00
_cell.angle_gamma   90.00
#
_symmetry.space_group_name_H-M   'P 1'
#
loop_
_entity.id
_entity.type
_entity.pdbx_description
1 polymer ?
#
loop_
_entity_poly.entity_id
_entity_poly.type
_entity_poly.pdbx_seq_one_letter_code
_entity_poly.pdbx_strand_id
1 'polypeptide(L)'
;MISSSIVLKKLMSSFQLLTYPGDLNLVYDNTGYHLECVDIQQAFVGKHWSELSQETLIKENSALSFLTPVAFRFYLPAYLSIVIREFEETDILPDVTVQYLTLPVEADDLNKLCYIQQESNELQSDLSQFLIKELSNSNQKVHRFMERVSGFNQQQCQAIRYYLEYLNSHKKNHFFADEPEVALERYWFIFPL
;
A
#
# COMPACT_ATOMS: atom_id res chain seq x y z
N MET A 1 0.15 24.55 -4.82
CA MET A 1 1.22 23.61 -4.47
C MET A 1 0.76 22.84 -3.25
N ILE A 2 0.76 21.51 -3.28
CA ILE A 2 0.29 20.67 -2.17
C ILE A 2 1.42 20.58 -1.13
N SER A 3 1.20 21.08 0.07
CA SER A 3 2.18 20.99 1.17
C SER A 3 1.94 19.75 2.04
N SER A 4 2.99 19.26 2.71
CA SER A 4 2.90 18.16 3.68
C SER A 4 1.85 18.43 4.77
N SER A 5 1.75 19.67 5.25
CA SER A 5 0.75 20.09 6.24
C SER A 5 -0.70 19.94 5.74
N ILE A 6 -0.97 20.23 4.47
CA ILE A 6 -2.30 20.06 3.86
C ILE A 6 -2.62 18.57 3.72
N VAL A 7 -1.66 17.76 3.27
CA VAL A 7 -1.83 16.30 3.15
C VAL A 7 -2.16 15.68 4.50
N LEU A 8 -1.34 15.95 5.52
CA LEU A 8 -1.56 15.43 6.87
C LEU A 8 -2.92 15.83 7.44
N LYS A 9 -3.32 17.09 7.27
CA LYS A 9 -4.64 17.56 7.72
C LYS A 9 -5.77 16.78 7.04
N LYS A 10 -5.70 16.56 5.71
CA LYS A 10 -6.71 15.80 4.96
C LYS A 10 -6.73 14.32 5.36
N LEU A 11 -5.57 13.69 5.54
CA LEU A 11 -5.48 12.30 6.01
C LEU A 11 -6.11 12.17 7.40
N MET A 12 -5.74 13.04 8.34
CA MET A 12 -6.28 12.97 9.70
C MET A 12 -7.80 13.18 9.71
N SER A 13 -8.32 14.21 9.03
CA SER A 13 -9.77 14.50 9.07
C SER A 13 -10.62 13.45 8.35
N SER A 14 -10.12 12.87 7.25
CA SER A 14 -10.92 11.94 6.42
C SER A 14 -11.01 10.53 7.00
N PHE A 15 -10.08 10.19 7.91
CA PHE A 15 -9.98 8.85 8.51
C PHE A 15 -10.28 8.84 10.03
N GLN A 16 -10.57 10.00 10.62
CA GLN A 16 -10.78 10.14 12.07
C GLN A 16 -11.93 9.30 12.63
N LEU A 17 -13.00 9.12 11.86
CA LEU A 17 -14.23 8.44 12.32
C LEU A 17 -14.30 6.96 11.89
N LEU A 18 -13.18 6.37 11.49
CA LEU A 18 -13.15 4.96 11.14
C LEU A 18 -13.41 4.09 12.37
N THR A 19 -14.28 3.11 12.19
CA THR A 19 -14.56 2.12 13.24
C THR A 19 -13.46 1.07 13.24
N TYR A 20 -12.98 0.73 14.43
CA TYR A 20 -12.00 -0.34 14.61
C TYR A 20 -12.53 -1.66 14.01
N PRO A 21 -11.74 -2.40 13.20
CA PRO A 21 -12.21 -3.61 12.51
C PRO A 21 -12.58 -4.77 13.45
N GLY A 22 -12.06 -4.76 14.68
CA GLY A 22 -12.08 -5.89 15.61
C GLY A 22 -10.84 -6.79 15.44
N ASP A 23 -10.39 -7.39 16.55
CA ASP A 23 -9.11 -8.10 16.63
C ASP A 23 -8.98 -9.27 15.64
N LEU A 24 -10.07 -10.00 15.41
CA LEU A 24 -10.12 -11.14 14.48
C LEU A 24 -10.23 -10.73 13.01
N ASN A 25 -10.44 -9.46 12.72
CA ASN A 25 -10.54 -8.93 11.36
C ASN A 25 -9.31 -8.12 10.96
N LEU A 26 -8.22 -8.16 11.73
CA LEU A 26 -7.01 -7.42 11.41
C LEU A 26 -6.27 -8.02 10.21
N VAL A 27 -6.01 -9.32 10.26
CA VAL A 27 -5.20 -10.06 9.28
C VAL A 27 -6.04 -11.10 8.55
N TYR A 28 -5.64 -11.50 7.34
CA TYR A 28 -6.39 -12.48 6.55
C TYR A 28 -6.31 -13.91 7.13
N ASP A 29 -5.26 -14.22 7.90
CA ASP A 29 -5.03 -15.52 8.52
C ASP A 29 -4.96 -15.36 10.05
N ASN A 30 -5.93 -15.96 10.75
CA ASN A 30 -6.01 -15.96 12.22
C ASN A 30 -5.77 -17.35 12.81
N THR A 31 -5.11 -18.26 12.09
CA THR A 31 -4.88 -19.64 12.53
C THR A 31 -3.87 -19.76 13.68
N GLY A 32 -3.05 -18.72 13.88
CA GLY A 32 -1.93 -18.74 14.83
C GLY A 32 -0.67 -19.39 14.29
N TYR A 33 -0.69 -19.95 13.07
CA TYR A 33 0.48 -20.58 12.45
C TYR A 33 1.20 -19.68 11.45
N HIS A 34 0.51 -18.66 10.93
CA HIS A 34 1.11 -17.66 10.05
C HIS A 34 1.84 -16.60 10.87
N LEU A 35 3.13 -16.81 11.14
CA LEU A 35 3.94 -15.99 12.06
C LEU A 35 3.82 -14.47 11.80
N GLU A 36 3.91 -14.06 10.54
CA GLU A 36 3.76 -12.63 10.18
C GLU A 36 2.39 -12.06 10.58
N CYS A 37 1.31 -12.81 10.34
CA CYS A 37 -0.04 -12.39 10.73
C CYS A 37 -0.19 -12.31 12.25
N VAL A 38 0.47 -13.22 12.98
CA VAL A 38 0.50 -13.23 14.44
C VAL A 38 1.22 -11.99 14.97
N ASP A 39 2.39 -11.66 14.44
CA ASP A 39 3.18 -10.51 14.87
C ASP A 39 2.46 -9.19 14.58
N ILE A 40 1.91 -9.03 13.37
CA ILE A 40 1.10 -7.86 13.00
C ILE A 40 -0.13 -7.75 13.90
N GLN A 41 -0.85 -8.84 14.14
CA GLN A 41 -2.01 -8.85 15.02
C GLN A 41 -1.64 -8.41 16.43
N GLN A 42 -0.58 -8.98 17.02
CA GLN A 42 -0.10 -8.59 18.35
C GLN A 42 0.30 -7.11 18.42
N ALA A 43 0.93 -6.59 17.38
CA ALA A 43 1.35 -5.20 17.33
C ALA A 43 0.16 -4.23 17.24
N PHE A 44 -0.95 -4.63 16.61
CA PHE A 44 -2.06 -3.74 16.20
C PHE A 44 -3.34 -3.93 17.04
N VAL A 45 -3.50 -5.04 17.78
CA VAL A 45 -4.69 -5.31 18.59
C VAL A 45 -5.03 -4.16 19.53
N GLY A 46 -6.31 -3.77 19.54
CA GLY A 46 -6.87 -2.70 20.37
C GLY A 46 -6.40 -1.27 20.06
N LYS A 47 -5.48 -1.07 19.11
CA LYS A 47 -4.93 0.25 18.80
C LYS A 47 -5.72 0.95 17.71
N HIS A 48 -5.98 2.25 17.89
CA HIS A 48 -6.41 3.11 16.81
C HIS A 48 -5.23 3.39 15.87
N TRP A 49 -5.50 3.64 14.58
CA TRP A 49 -4.43 3.88 13.60
C TRP A 49 -3.51 5.05 13.98
N SER A 50 -4.04 6.05 14.70
CA SER A 50 -3.27 7.21 15.17
C SER A 50 -2.41 6.94 16.41
N GLU A 51 -2.55 5.76 17.02
CA GLU A 51 -1.83 5.36 18.24
C GLU A 51 -0.62 4.45 17.91
N LEU A 52 -0.48 3.99 16.67
CA LEU A 52 0.69 3.23 16.24
C LEU A 52 1.93 4.11 16.26
N SER A 53 2.98 3.65 16.94
CA SER A 53 4.27 4.36 16.95
C SER A 53 4.96 4.22 15.59
N GLN A 54 5.85 5.17 15.30
CA GLN A 54 6.76 5.08 14.16
C GLN A 54 7.52 3.75 14.14
N GLU A 55 8.11 3.35 15.28
CA GLU A 55 8.85 2.09 15.41
C GLU A 55 7.97 0.89 15.02
N THR A 56 6.70 0.88 15.44
CA THR A 56 5.76 -0.18 15.05
C THR A 56 5.51 -0.18 13.55
N LEU A 57 5.28 0.97 12.94
CA LEU A 57 5.01 1.08 11.50
C LEU A 57 6.21 0.70 10.63
N ILE A 58 7.42 1.06 11.05
CA ILE A 58 8.68 0.71 10.35
C ILE A 58 8.97 -0.78 10.50
N LYS A 59 8.82 -1.32 11.73
CA LYS A 59 9.03 -2.75 11.99
C LYS A 59 8.04 -3.59 11.17
N GLU A 60 6.76 -3.23 11.20
CA GLU A 60 5.68 -3.92 10.50
C GLU A 60 5.45 -3.32 9.10
N ASN A 61 6.53 -3.02 8.36
CA ASN A 61 6.44 -2.41 7.02
C ASN A 61 5.73 -3.29 5.98
N SER A 62 5.70 -4.60 6.22
CA SER A 62 5.04 -5.59 5.39
C SER A 62 3.53 -5.65 5.61
N ALA A 63 3.01 -5.03 6.68
CA ALA A 63 1.69 -5.36 7.22
C ALA A 63 0.55 -5.14 6.23
N LEU A 64 0.64 -4.10 5.38
CA LEU A 64 -0.35 -3.83 4.33
C LEU A 64 -0.61 -5.04 3.41
N SER A 65 0.32 -5.98 3.31
CA SER A 65 0.17 -7.24 2.56
C SER A 65 -0.79 -8.22 3.24
N PHE A 66 -0.79 -8.25 4.59
CA PHE A 66 -1.46 -9.25 5.42
C PHE A 66 -2.79 -8.77 5.99
N LEU A 67 -3.02 -7.46 6.02
CA LEU A 67 -4.27 -6.90 6.50
C LEU A 67 -5.47 -7.33 5.64
N THR A 68 -6.59 -7.59 6.30
CA THR A 68 -7.89 -7.71 5.61
C THR A 68 -8.24 -6.39 4.91
N PRO A 69 -9.16 -6.37 3.94
CA PRO A 69 -9.57 -5.11 3.31
C PRO A 69 -10.08 -4.05 4.30
N VAL A 70 -10.80 -4.46 5.36
CA VAL A 70 -11.32 -3.53 6.37
C VAL A 70 -10.18 -2.95 7.22
N ALA A 71 -9.24 -3.80 7.67
CA ALA A 71 -8.11 -3.35 8.46
C ALA A 71 -7.10 -2.54 7.64
N PHE A 72 -6.90 -2.88 6.37
CA PHE A 72 -6.11 -2.08 5.45
C PHE A 72 -6.62 -0.64 5.41
N ARG A 73 -7.93 -0.45 5.20
CA ARG A 73 -8.53 0.90 5.19
C ARG A 73 -8.38 1.64 6.52
N PHE A 74 -8.48 0.90 7.63
CA PHE A 74 -8.32 1.45 8.98
C PHE A 74 -6.89 1.95 9.24
N TYR A 75 -5.86 1.16 8.90
CA TYR A 75 -4.47 1.47 9.23
C TYR A 75 -3.69 2.22 8.14
N LEU A 76 -4.12 2.18 6.89
CA LEU A 76 -3.52 2.95 5.79
C LEU A 76 -3.18 4.41 6.17
N PRO A 77 -4.06 5.22 6.78
CA PRO A 77 -3.72 6.61 7.14
C PRO A 77 -2.51 6.75 8.05
N ALA A 78 -2.19 5.74 8.89
CA ALA A 78 -0.99 5.75 9.73
C ALA A 78 0.28 5.67 8.87
N TYR A 79 0.30 4.73 7.92
CA TYR A 79 1.40 4.56 6.96
C TYR A 79 1.57 5.77 6.05
N LEU A 80 0.48 6.32 5.51
CA LEU A 80 0.57 7.54 4.70
C LEU A 80 1.07 8.73 5.52
N SER A 81 0.64 8.84 6.79
CA SER A 81 1.05 9.95 7.65
C SER A 81 2.52 9.88 8.05
N ILE A 82 3.05 8.69 8.36
CA ILE A 82 4.47 8.56 8.75
C ILE A 82 5.39 8.88 7.57
N VAL A 83 5.06 8.43 6.35
CA VAL A 83 5.83 8.75 5.13
C VAL A 83 5.89 10.26 4.89
N ILE A 84 4.80 11.00 5.16
CA ILE A 84 4.78 12.46 4.99
C ILE A 84 5.56 13.18 6.10
N ARG A 85 5.55 12.65 7.33
CA ARG A 85 6.21 13.29 8.49
C ARG A 85 7.72 13.04 8.50
N GLU A 86 8.13 11.83 8.14
CA GLU A 86 9.46 11.28 8.41
C GLU A 86 9.96 10.49 7.20
N PHE A 87 9.85 11.11 6.02
CA PHE A 87 10.11 10.45 4.74
C PHE A 87 11.46 9.71 4.71
N GLU A 88 12.53 10.38 5.16
CA GLU A 88 13.90 9.84 5.09
C GLU A 88 14.12 8.70 6.10
N GLU A 89 13.35 8.68 7.19
CA GLU A 89 13.43 7.68 8.25
C GLU A 89 12.54 6.46 7.99
N THR A 90 11.69 6.50 6.96
CA THR A 90 10.66 5.47 6.71
C THR A 90 11.11 4.35 5.76
N ASP A 91 12.38 4.32 5.37
CA ASP A 91 13.00 3.27 4.54
C ASP A 91 12.13 2.92 3.31
N ILE A 92 11.59 1.70 3.24
CA ILE A 92 10.80 1.20 2.11
C ILE A 92 9.32 1.64 2.11
N LEU A 93 8.83 2.31 3.16
CA LEU A 93 7.41 2.63 3.27
C LEU A 93 6.87 3.55 2.14
N PRO A 94 7.61 4.53 1.60
CA PRO A 94 7.16 5.28 0.43
C PRO A 94 6.83 4.36 -0.74
N ASP A 95 7.72 3.41 -1.05
CA ASP A 95 7.54 2.43 -2.12
C ASP A 95 6.37 1.49 -1.84
N VAL A 96 6.29 0.95 -0.62
CA VAL A 96 5.23 0.03 -0.20
C VAL A 96 3.85 0.69 -0.28
N THR A 97 3.73 1.93 0.23
CA THR A 97 2.44 2.64 0.21
C THR A 97 2.00 2.96 -1.22
N VAL A 98 2.92 3.41 -2.08
CA VAL A 98 2.60 3.66 -3.50
C VAL A 98 2.23 2.35 -4.20
N GLN A 99 2.98 1.27 -3.98
CA GLN A 99 2.68 -0.05 -4.52
C GLN A 99 1.24 -0.50 -4.21
N TYR A 100 0.80 -0.36 -2.96
CA TYR A 100 -0.55 -0.73 -2.54
C TYR A 100 -1.64 0.24 -2.97
N LEU A 101 -1.27 1.41 -3.48
CA LEU A 101 -2.16 2.40 -4.06
C LEU A 101 -2.14 2.38 -5.60
N THR A 102 -1.31 1.55 -6.22
CA THR A 102 -1.25 1.41 -7.68
C THR A 102 -2.13 0.24 -8.13
N LEU A 103 -3.07 0.53 -9.04
CA LEU A 103 -3.84 -0.53 -9.71
C LEU A 103 -2.86 -1.41 -10.52
N PRO A 104 -2.75 -2.71 -10.22
CA PRO A 104 -1.86 -3.60 -10.93
C PRO A 104 -2.36 -3.83 -12.35
N VAL A 105 -1.44 -3.91 -13.31
CA VAL A 105 -1.73 -4.31 -14.70
C VAL A 105 -0.78 -5.42 -15.13
N GLU A 106 -1.18 -6.21 -16.13
CA GLU A 106 -0.37 -7.34 -16.63
C GLU A 106 1.04 -6.93 -17.05
N ALA A 107 1.21 -5.71 -17.59
CA ALA A 107 2.50 -5.18 -17.99
C ALA A 107 3.50 -5.05 -16.82
N ASP A 108 3.04 -4.87 -15.57
CA ASP A 108 3.92 -4.80 -14.40
C ASP A 108 4.64 -6.12 -14.17
N ASP A 109 3.90 -7.22 -14.32
CA ASP A 109 4.46 -8.56 -14.17
C ASP A 109 5.45 -8.82 -15.31
N LEU A 110 5.10 -8.48 -16.56
CA LEU A 110 5.99 -8.60 -17.73
C LEU A 110 7.30 -7.79 -17.58
N ASN A 111 7.24 -6.56 -17.07
CA ASN A 111 8.42 -5.74 -16.86
C ASN A 111 9.38 -6.34 -15.81
N LYS A 112 8.84 -6.90 -14.73
CA LYS A 112 9.64 -7.67 -13.76
C LYS A 112 10.33 -8.86 -14.44
N LEU A 113 9.67 -9.51 -15.41
CA LEU A 113 10.26 -10.62 -16.16
C LEU A 113 11.43 -10.17 -17.02
N CYS A 114 11.28 -9.07 -17.76
CA CYS A 114 12.34 -8.54 -18.61
C CYS A 114 13.59 -8.23 -17.78
N TYR A 115 13.42 -7.68 -16.57
CA TYR A 115 14.52 -7.43 -15.65
C TYR A 115 15.21 -8.74 -15.20
N ILE A 116 14.44 -9.75 -14.77
CA ILE A 116 14.97 -11.03 -14.27
C ILE A 116 15.63 -11.87 -15.39
N GLN A 117 15.07 -11.84 -16.60
CA GLN A 117 15.60 -12.56 -17.77
C GLN A 117 16.91 -11.97 -18.26
N GLN A 118 17.13 -10.67 -18.08
CA GLN A 118 18.41 -10.03 -18.38
C GLN A 118 19.53 -10.49 -17.43
N GLU A 119 19.19 -10.96 -16.23
CA GLU A 119 20.16 -11.42 -15.23
C GLU A 119 20.35 -12.95 -15.16
N SER A 120 19.49 -13.76 -15.79
CA SER A 120 19.52 -15.24 -15.64
C SER A 120 19.32 -16.03 -16.95
N ASN A 121 20.41 -16.56 -17.51
CA ASN A 121 20.37 -17.42 -18.70
C ASN A 121 19.99 -18.90 -18.41
N GLU A 122 19.93 -19.35 -17.14
CA GLU A 122 19.86 -20.79 -16.80
C GLU A 122 18.51 -21.29 -16.23
N LEU A 123 17.50 -20.45 -16.00
CA LEU A 123 16.25 -20.84 -15.29
C LEU A 123 14.95 -20.83 -16.14
N GLN A 124 15.02 -21.13 -17.44
CA GLN A 124 13.87 -20.98 -18.35
C GLN A 124 12.61 -21.80 -17.98
N SER A 125 12.78 -23.03 -17.49
CA SER A 125 11.65 -23.94 -17.17
C SER A 125 10.84 -23.47 -15.95
N ASP A 126 11.51 -23.29 -14.81
CA ASP A 126 10.85 -22.88 -13.56
C ASP A 126 10.29 -21.46 -13.67
N LEU A 127 10.99 -20.59 -14.41
CA LEU A 127 10.50 -19.26 -14.70
C LEU A 127 9.17 -19.35 -15.46
N SER A 128 9.08 -20.14 -16.54
CA SER A 128 7.84 -20.27 -17.33
C SER A 128 6.61 -20.73 -16.53
N GLN A 129 6.79 -21.64 -15.57
CA GLN A 129 5.70 -22.08 -14.69
C GLN A 129 5.31 -20.99 -13.69
N PHE A 130 6.29 -20.28 -13.12
CA PHE A 130 6.04 -19.08 -12.33
C PHE A 130 5.30 -18.01 -13.14
N LEU A 131 5.61 -17.84 -14.44
CA LEU A 131 4.93 -16.86 -15.32
C LEU A 131 3.45 -17.17 -15.50
N ILE A 132 3.13 -18.42 -15.81
CA ILE A 132 1.73 -18.86 -15.98
C ILE A 132 0.96 -18.63 -14.67
N LYS A 133 1.61 -18.88 -13.53
CA LYS A 133 1.03 -18.62 -12.22
C LYS A 133 0.81 -17.13 -11.96
N GLU A 134 1.78 -16.26 -12.25
CA GLU A 134 1.63 -14.82 -12.02
C GLU A 134 0.62 -14.17 -12.96
N LEU A 135 0.64 -14.52 -14.25
CA LEU A 135 -0.35 -14.07 -15.23
C LEU A 135 -1.77 -14.52 -14.84
N SER A 136 -1.92 -15.79 -14.42
CA SER A 136 -3.23 -16.27 -13.94
C SER A 136 -3.69 -15.59 -12.63
N ASN A 137 -2.76 -15.03 -11.85
CA ASN A 137 -3.05 -14.26 -10.64
C ASN A 137 -3.33 -12.77 -10.88
N SER A 138 -3.12 -12.23 -12.09
CA SER A 138 -3.35 -10.81 -12.40
C SER A 138 -4.77 -10.35 -12.02
N ASN A 139 -5.78 -11.14 -12.38
CA ASN A 139 -7.18 -10.88 -11.99
C ASN A 139 -7.38 -10.86 -10.47
N GLN A 140 -6.67 -11.73 -9.74
CA GLN A 140 -6.73 -11.74 -8.28
C GLN A 140 -6.07 -10.49 -7.68
N LYS A 141 -4.95 -10.02 -8.24
CA LYS A 141 -4.29 -8.78 -7.80
C LYS A 141 -5.21 -7.58 -8.00
N VAL A 142 -5.85 -7.48 -9.18
CA VAL A 142 -6.85 -6.43 -9.47
C VAL A 142 -8.02 -6.53 -8.50
N HIS A 143 -8.55 -7.73 -8.25
CA HIS A 143 -9.64 -7.93 -7.30
C HIS A 143 -9.26 -7.47 -5.89
N ARG A 144 -8.11 -7.89 -5.38
CA ARG A 144 -7.60 -7.48 -4.05
C ARG A 144 -7.43 -5.97 -3.95
N PHE A 145 -6.92 -5.33 -5.00
CA PHE A 145 -6.84 -3.87 -5.06
C PHE A 145 -8.24 -3.26 -4.93
N MET A 146 -9.18 -3.69 -5.76
CA MET A 146 -10.56 -3.17 -5.76
C MET A 146 -11.28 -3.40 -4.43
N GLU A 147 -11.12 -4.56 -3.79
CA GLU A 147 -11.68 -4.85 -2.46
C GLU A 147 -11.18 -3.88 -1.38
N ARG A 148 -9.91 -3.46 -1.47
CA ARG A 148 -9.30 -2.51 -0.54
C ARG A 148 -9.80 -1.09 -0.78
N VAL A 149 -9.77 -0.62 -2.03
CA VAL A 149 -10.06 0.78 -2.36
C VAL A 149 -11.54 1.12 -2.46
N SER A 150 -12.41 0.16 -2.82
CA SER A 150 -13.86 0.40 -2.99
C SER A 150 -14.59 0.79 -1.70
N GLY A 151 -14.01 0.48 -0.53
CA GLY A 151 -14.57 0.85 0.76
C GLY A 151 -14.26 2.28 1.21
N PHE A 152 -13.46 3.05 0.46
CA PHE A 152 -13.18 4.45 0.78
C PHE A 152 -14.33 5.36 0.34
N ASN A 153 -14.65 6.33 1.18
CA ASN A 153 -15.55 7.42 0.79
C ASN A 153 -14.81 8.49 -0.03
N GLN A 154 -15.55 9.45 -0.58
CA GLN A 154 -14.98 10.50 -1.41
C GLN A 154 -13.86 11.29 -0.71
N GLN A 155 -14.04 11.68 0.55
CA GLN A 155 -13.02 12.46 1.30
C GLN A 155 -11.73 11.66 1.50
N GLN A 156 -11.85 10.35 1.77
CA GLN A 156 -10.71 9.44 1.92
C GLN A 156 -9.96 9.29 0.60
N CYS A 157 -10.67 9.08 -0.51
CA CYS A 157 -10.04 9.01 -1.83
C CYS A 157 -9.33 10.30 -2.21
N GLN A 158 -9.92 11.45 -1.88
CA GLN A 158 -9.27 12.75 -2.08
C GLN A 158 -8.00 12.88 -1.25
N ALA A 159 -8.03 12.49 0.04
CA ALA A 159 -6.85 12.54 0.89
C ALA A 159 -5.71 11.65 0.36
N ILE A 160 -6.04 10.46 -0.14
CA ILE A 160 -5.07 9.55 -0.79
C ILE A 160 -4.52 10.17 -2.08
N ARG A 161 -5.37 10.78 -2.91
CA ARG A 161 -4.90 11.49 -4.10
C ARG A 161 -3.93 12.62 -3.73
N TYR A 162 -4.25 13.43 -2.72
CA TYR A 162 -3.36 14.49 -2.24
C TYR A 162 -2.01 13.96 -1.77
N TYR A 163 -1.99 12.79 -1.14
CA TYR A 163 -0.76 12.10 -0.75
C TYR A 163 0.10 11.74 -1.98
N LEU A 164 -0.48 11.12 -2.99
CA LEU A 164 0.24 10.73 -4.21
C LEU A 164 0.75 11.94 -4.99
N GLU A 165 -0.05 13.00 -5.11
CA GLU A 165 0.36 14.26 -5.77
C GLU A 165 1.50 14.95 -5.01
N TYR A 166 1.50 14.88 -3.67
CA TYR A 166 2.61 15.38 -2.86
C TYR A 166 3.90 14.63 -3.15
N LEU A 167 3.85 13.29 -3.15
CA LEU A 167 5.01 12.46 -3.49
C LEU A 167 5.51 12.75 -4.91
N ASN A 168 4.60 12.83 -5.88
CA ASN A 168 4.95 13.13 -7.27
C ASN A 168 5.58 14.52 -7.45
N SER A 169 5.20 15.51 -6.63
CA SER A 169 5.72 16.88 -6.76
C SER A 169 6.96 17.17 -5.92
N HIS A 170 7.14 16.49 -4.77
CA HIS A 170 8.21 16.82 -3.82
C HIS A 170 9.25 15.71 -3.66
N LYS A 171 8.89 14.46 -3.98
CA LYS A 171 9.70 13.26 -3.74
C LYS A 171 9.91 12.42 -5.00
N LYS A 172 9.66 12.99 -6.19
CA LYS A 172 9.80 12.30 -7.49
C LYS A 172 11.12 11.55 -7.64
N ASN A 173 12.23 12.18 -7.24
CA ASN A 173 13.58 11.61 -7.37
C ASN A 173 13.84 10.38 -6.47
N HIS A 174 12.98 10.08 -5.49
CA HIS A 174 13.07 8.85 -4.69
C HIS A 174 12.66 7.62 -5.51
N PHE A 175 11.70 7.81 -6.40
CA PHE A 175 11.00 6.76 -7.13
C PHE A 175 11.73 6.45 -8.45
N PHE A 176 11.92 5.17 -8.76
CA PHE A 176 12.74 4.75 -9.90
C PHE A 176 12.01 4.90 -11.24
N ALA A 177 10.69 4.73 -11.23
CA ALA A 177 9.85 4.65 -12.42
C ALA A 177 8.59 5.53 -12.31
N ASP A 178 8.72 6.69 -11.65
CA ASP A 178 7.63 7.65 -11.43
C ASP A 178 6.38 6.99 -10.81
N GLU A 179 6.58 6.06 -9.87
CA GLU A 179 5.54 5.21 -9.29
C GLU A 179 4.32 6.00 -8.75
N PRO A 180 4.47 7.17 -8.09
CA PRO A 180 3.32 7.98 -7.68
C PRO A 180 2.48 8.50 -8.86
N GLU A 181 3.12 8.87 -9.97
CA GLU A 181 2.45 9.31 -11.19
C GLU A 181 1.66 8.14 -11.81
N VAL A 182 2.26 6.96 -11.86
CA VAL A 182 1.60 5.73 -12.32
C VAL A 182 0.36 5.41 -11.45
N ALA A 183 0.46 5.52 -10.13
CA ALA A 183 -0.68 5.33 -9.23
C ALA A 183 -1.82 6.32 -9.56
N LEU A 184 -1.48 7.60 -9.75
CA LEU A 184 -2.43 8.65 -10.09
C LEU A 184 -3.16 8.35 -11.40
N GLU A 185 -2.42 8.07 -12.46
CA GLU A 185 -2.97 7.83 -13.81
C GLU A 185 -3.83 6.57 -13.90
N ARG A 186 -3.50 5.52 -13.14
CA ARG A 186 -4.23 4.25 -13.25
C ARG A 186 -5.55 4.23 -12.48
N TYR A 187 -5.67 4.97 -11.39
CA TYR A 187 -6.89 4.91 -10.56
C TYR A 187 -7.28 6.24 -9.94
N TRP A 188 -6.34 6.98 -9.33
CA TRP A 188 -6.71 8.11 -8.47
C TRP A 188 -7.11 9.38 -9.21
N PHE A 189 -6.82 9.49 -10.52
CA PHE A 189 -7.21 10.64 -11.36
C PHE A 189 -8.72 10.92 -11.37
N ILE A 190 -9.54 9.90 -11.11
CA ILE A 190 -11.02 9.99 -11.11
C ILE A 190 -11.58 10.82 -9.94
N PHE A 191 -10.80 11.05 -8.88
CA PHE A 191 -11.25 11.77 -7.68
C PHE A 191 -10.79 13.23 -7.71
N PRO A 192 -11.67 14.23 -7.57
CA PRO A 192 -11.29 15.64 -7.70
C PRO A 192 -10.39 16.12 -6.54
N LEU A 193 -9.49 17.08 -6.79
CA LEU A 193 -8.70 17.75 -5.74
C LEU A 193 -9.53 18.78 -4.96
#